data_AF-W1V4P8-F1
#
_entry.id   AF-W1V4P8-F1
#
_cell.length_a   1.000
_cell.length_b   1.000
_cell.length_c   1.000
_cell.angle_alpha   90.00
_cell.angle_beta   90.00
_cell.angle_gamma   90.00
#
_symmetry.space_group_name_H-M   'P 1'
#
loop_
_entity.id
_entity.type
_entity.pdbx_description
1 polymer ?
#
loop_
_entity_poly.entity_id
_entity_poly.type
_entity_poly.pdbx_seq_one_letter_code
_entity_poly.pdbx_strand_id
1 'polypeptide(L)'
;GDNPIVLIYHDMIDKRIKQNKEILEKIPNHQCKRLEGADLVMWIRQYCTSNGFKMTPDAQEYVAHLIDLWQEVPVSFMRTEFDRYFLQITGEKVITKEFLEENGSDYGAKNIFTFKEALLKRDIDTLLELFPFMFGYKELDRA
;
A
#
# COMPACT_ATOMS: atom_id res chain seq x y z
N GLY A 1 -14.11 30.82 14.20
CA GLY A 1 -13.52 31.83 15.09
C GLY A 1 -12.05 31.94 14.74
N ASP A 2 -11.43 33.08 15.03
CA ASP A 2 -10.07 33.41 14.60
C ASP A 2 -8.98 32.46 15.10
N ASN A 3 -9.33 31.51 15.99
CA ASN A 3 -8.50 30.41 16.43
C ASN A 3 -9.28 29.08 16.39
N PRO A 4 -9.13 28.25 15.34
CA PRO A 4 -9.75 26.93 15.31
C PRO A 4 -9.04 25.98 16.27
N ILE A 5 -9.82 25.19 17.03
CA ILE A 5 -9.30 24.08 17.84
C ILE A 5 -9.47 22.80 17.01
N VAL A 6 -8.37 22.10 16.77
CA VAL A 6 -8.38 20.79 16.10
C VAL A 6 -8.23 19.71 17.16
N LEU A 7 -9.19 18.80 17.20
CA LEU A 7 -9.15 17.61 18.07
C LEU A 7 -8.79 16.40 17.21
N ILE A 8 -7.67 15.77 17.52
CA ILE A 8 -7.23 14.52 16.87
C ILE A 8 -7.39 13.39 17.88
N TYR A 9 -8.09 12.34 17.47
CA TYR A 9 -8.32 11.16 18.29
C TYR A 9 -7.83 9.95 17.49
N HIS A 10 -6.95 9.14 18.08
CA HIS A 10 -6.22 8.09 17.37
C HIS A 10 -7.07 6.85 17.07
N ASP A 11 -8.08 6.57 17.90
CA ASP A 11 -8.93 5.39 17.77
C ASP A 11 -10.35 5.74 17.28
N MET A 12 -11.22 4.73 17.20
CA MET A 12 -12.64 5.00 17.04
C MET A 12 -13.23 5.59 18.33
N ILE A 13 -13.86 6.76 18.21
CA ILE A 13 -14.64 7.35 19.29
C ILE A 13 -15.82 6.43 19.62
N ASP A 14 -15.97 6.06 20.89
CA ASP A 14 -17.10 5.24 21.34
C ASP A 14 -18.42 6.01 21.20
N LYS A 15 -19.20 5.67 20.17
CA LYS A 15 -20.51 6.27 19.87
C LYS A 15 -21.62 5.79 20.82
N ARG A 16 -21.36 4.87 21.74
CA ARG A 16 -22.33 4.44 22.76
C ARG A 16 -22.45 5.46 23.90
N ILE A 17 -21.41 6.27 24.11
CA ILE A 17 -21.40 7.34 25.12
C ILE A 17 -22.20 8.54 24.60
N LYS A 18 -23.21 8.98 25.36
CA LYS A 18 -24.13 10.05 24.98
C LYS A 18 -23.41 11.37 24.69
N GLN A 19 -22.42 11.73 25.51
CA GLN A 19 -21.62 12.95 25.36
C GLN A 19 -20.81 12.95 24.06
N ASN A 20 -20.25 11.80 23.66
CA ASN A 20 -19.49 11.68 22.41
C ASN A 20 -20.40 11.89 21.19
N LYS A 21 -21.61 11.35 21.21
CA LYS A 21 -22.62 11.59 20.16
C LYS A 21 -22.97 13.07 20.05
N GLU A 22 -23.26 13.72 21.17
CA GLU A 22 -23.60 15.15 21.18
C GLU A 22 -22.46 16.03 20.65
N ILE A 23 -21.20 15.68 20.93
CA ILE A 23 -20.03 16.39 20.39
C ILE A 23 -19.94 16.18 18.88
N LEU A 24 -19.98 14.92 18.41
CA LEU A 24 -19.87 14.58 16.98
C LEU A 24 -20.99 15.20 16.14
N GLU A 25 -22.18 15.40 16.69
CA GLU A 25 -23.29 16.07 15.99
C GLU A 25 -23.12 17.59 15.93
N LYS A 26 -22.41 18.20 16.89
CA LYS A 26 -22.24 19.66 17.00
C LYS A 26 -21.01 20.18 16.27
N ILE A 27 -20.02 19.34 15.98
CA ILE A 27 -18.78 19.74 15.32
C ILE A 27 -18.60 19.03 13.98
N PRO A 28 -18.10 19.72 12.94
CA PRO A 28 -17.59 19.05 11.75
C PRO A 28 -16.53 18.03 12.16
N ASN A 29 -16.75 16.77 11.80
CA ASN A 29 -15.83 15.68 12.07
C ASN A 29 -15.57 14.89 10.79
N HIS A 30 -14.36 14.37 10.67
CA HIS A 30 -13.95 13.52 9.57
C HIS A 30 -13.30 12.27 10.15
N GLN A 31 -13.82 11.10 9.77
CA GLN A 31 -13.27 9.83 10.21
C GLN A 31 -12.22 9.36 9.20
N CYS A 32 -10.95 9.37 9.62
CA CYS A 32 -9.85 8.79 8.85
C CYS A 32 -9.75 7.30 9.16
N LYS A 33 -10.29 6.44 8.29
CA LYS A 33 -10.07 4.99 8.40
C LYS A 33 -8.75 4.61 7.76
N ARG A 34 -8.07 3.59 8.31
CA ARG A 34 -6.95 2.93 7.63
C ARG A 34 -7.48 2.35 6.32
N LEU A 35 -6.75 2.57 5.24
CA LEU A 35 -7.04 1.96 3.94
C LEU A 35 -6.38 0.58 3.90
N GLU A 36 -7.16 -0.44 3.61
CA GLU A 36 -6.71 -1.84 3.59
C GLU A 36 -7.25 -2.52 2.34
N GLY A 37 -6.52 -3.52 1.83
CA GLY A 37 -6.93 -4.35 0.71
C GLY A 37 -7.47 -3.54 -0.48
N ALA A 38 -8.74 -3.76 -0.81
CA ALA A 38 -9.42 -3.12 -1.94
C ALA A 38 -9.49 -1.58 -1.85
N ASP A 39 -9.66 -1.03 -0.64
CA ASP A 39 -9.74 0.42 -0.45
C ASP A 39 -8.38 1.08 -0.72
N LEU A 40 -7.28 0.41 -0.33
CA LEU A 40 -5.92 0.88 -0.64
C LEU A 40 -5.64 0.79 -2.14
N VAL A 41 -6.04 -0.30 -2.80
CA VAL A 41 -5.90 -0.44 -4.26
C VAL A 41 -6.68 0.65 -5.00
N MET A 42 -7.90 0.95 -4.55
CA MET A 42 -8.71 2.03 -5.12
C MET A 42 -8.02 3.40 -4.92
N TRP A 43 -7.48 3.65 -3.73
CA TRP A 43 -6.73 4.87 -3.44
C TRP A 43 -5.50 5.01 -4.34
N ILE A 44 -4.72 3.94 -4.56
CA ILE A 44 -3.56 3.96 -5.47
C ILE A 44 -4.00 4.31 -6.90
N ARG A 45 -5.09 3.71 -7.40
CA ARG A 45 -5.63 4.02 -8.74
C ARG A 45 -6.01 5.49 -8.88
N GLN A 46 -6.67 6.05 -7.86
CA GLN A 46 -7.02 7.47 -7.83
C GLN A 46 -5.77 8.35 -7.74
N TYR A 47 -4.77 7.93 -6.97
CA TYR A 47 -3.51 8.66 -6.82
C TYR A 47 -2.74 8.75 -8.15
N CYS A 48 -2.60 7.64 -8.88
CA CYS A 48 -2.02 7.64 -10.21
C CYS A 48 -2.79 8.58 -11.16
N THR A 49 -4.11 8.44 -11.21
CA THR A 49 -4.97 9.23 -12.10
C THR A 49 -4.85 10.73 -11.81
N SER A 50 -4.83 11.11 -10.53
CA SER A 50 -4.71 12.50 -10.09
C SER A 50 -3.36 13.12 -10.44
N ASN A 51 -2.30 12.31 -10.53
CA ASN A 51 -0.97 12.72 -10.97
C ASN A 51 -0.78 12.63 -12.51
N GLY A 52 -1.85 12.30 -13.24
CA GLY A 52 -1.83 12.18 -14.70
C GLY A 52 -1.21 10.89 -15.23
N PHE A 53 -1.09 9.87 -14.39
CA PHE A 53 -0.62 8.53 -14.75
C PHE A 53 -1.78 7.56 -14.90
N LYS A 54 -1.64 6.60 -15.81
CA LYS A 54 -2.56 5.47 -15.97
C LYS A 54 -1.83 4.18 -15.64
N MET A 55 -2.53 3.22 -15.04
CA MET A 55 -2.02 1.86 -14.88
C MET A 55 -2.69 0.94 -15.90
N THR A 56 -1.90 0.09 -16.55
CA THR A 56 -2.44 -0.98 -17.40
C THR A 56 -3.24 -2.00 -16.56
N PRO A 57 -4.18 -2.75 -17.14
CA PRO A 57 -5.04 -3.67 -16.38
C PRO A 57 -4.26 -4.74 -15.60
N ASP A 58 -3.21 -5.29 -16.20
CA ASP A 58 -2.28 -6.24 -15.60
C ASP A 58 -1.43 -5.61 -14.47
N ALA A 59 -1.01 -4.35 -14.61
CA ALA A 59 -0.36 -3.61 -13.52
C ALA A 59 -1.29 -3.42 -12.32
N GLN A 60 -2.58 -3.15 -12.57
CA GLN A 60 -3.57 -3.01 -11.50
C GLN A 60 -3.81 -4.32 -10.75
N GLU A 61 -3.82 -5.45 -11.47
CA GLU A 61 -3.92 -6.79 -10.88
C GLU A 61 -2.66 -7.11 -10.05
N TYR A 62 -1.48 -6.79 -10.59
CA TYR A 62 -0.21 -6.95 -9.88
C TYR A 62 -0.17 -6.17 -8.55
N VAL A 63 -0.55 -4.88 -8.56
CA VAL A 63 -0.63 -4.07 -7.33
C VAL A 63 -1.64 -4.66 -6.35
N ALA A 64 -2.79 -5.14 -6.81
CA ALA A 64 -3.79 -5.75 -5.93
C ALA A 64 -3.24 -7.00 -5.23
N HIS A 65 -2.52 -7.86 -5.96
CA HIS A 65 -1.86 -9.01 -5.36
C HIS A 65 -0.74 -8.63 -4.38
N LEU A 66 0.05 -7.59 -4.68
CA LEU A 66 1.07 -7.10 -3.75
C LEU A 66 0.46 -6.63 -2.43
N ILE A 67 -0.62 -5.85 -2.49
CA ILE A 67 -1.31 -5.36 -1.29
C ILE A 67 -1.90 -6.51 -0.48
N ASP A 68 -2.47 -7.53 -1.13
CA ASP A 68 -3.00 -8.72 -0.47
C ASP A 68 -1.90 -9.53 0.25
N LEU A 69 -0.72 -9.63 -0.37
CA LEU A 69 0.44 -10.32 0.21
C LEU A 69 1.05 -9.58 1.40
N TRP A 70 1.13 -8.26 1.32
CA TRP A 70 1.77 -7.46 2.37
C TRP A 70 0.89 -7.24 3.61
N GLN A 71 -0.43 -7.39 3.48
CA GLN A 71 -1.48 -7.26 4.52
C GLN A 71 -1.57 -5.90 5.25
N GLU A 72 -0.44 -5.32 5.68
CA GLU A 72 -0.37 -4.19 6.62
C GLU A 72 0.37 -2.97 6.06
N VAL A 73 0.25 -2.71 4.76
CA VAL A 73 1.02 -1.66 4.08
C VAL A 73 0.56 -0.27 4.47
N PRO A 74 1.44 0.62 4.97
CA PRO A 74 1.09 2.00 5.22
C PRO A 74 0.81 2.77 3.92
N VAL A 75 -0.25 3.59 3.90
CA VAL A 75 -0.58 4.46 2.75
C VAL A 75 0.58 5.42 2.43
N SER A 76 1.29 5.90 3.46
CA SER A 76 2.46 6.77 3.31
C SER A 76 3.62 6.09 2.57
N PHE A 77 3.81 4.79 2.78
CA PHE A 77 4.77 3.99 2.06
C PHE A 77 4.40 3.89 0.59
N MET A 78 3.15 3.51 0.29
CA MET A 78 2.65 3.45 -1.09
C MET A 78 2.74 4.80 -1.80
N ARG A 79 2.45 5.90 -1.10
CA ARG A 79 2.60 7.25 -1.64
C ARG A 79 4.04 7.51 -2.09
N THR A 80 5.00 7.24 -1.21
CA THR A 80 6.43 7.44 -1.47
C THR A 80 6.89 6.60 -2.66
N GLU A 81 6.47 5.34 -2.72
CA GLU A 81 6.82 4.44 -3.83
C GLU A 81 6.26 4.92 -5.17
N PHE A 82 5.00 5.34 -5.20
CA PHE A 82 4.40 5.84 -6.43
C PHE A 82 4.97 7.21 -6.85
N ASP A 83 5.28 8.09 -5.89
CA ASP A 83 5.98 9.34 -6.17
C ASP A 83 7.34 9.08 -6.83
N ARG A 84 8.06 8.04 -6.37
CA ARG A 84 9.31 7.59 -7.01
C ARG A 84 9.07 7.07 -8.43
N TYR A 85 8.04 6.25 -8.65
CA TYR A 85 7.69 5.75 -10.00
C TYR A 85 7.38 6.90 -10.97
N PHE A 86 6.64 7.91 -10.53
CA PHE A 86 6.30 9.06 -11.36
C PHE A 86 7.53 9.83 -11.84
N LEU A 87 8.61 9.87 -11.03
CA LEU A 87 9.87 10.51 -11.40
C LEU A 87 10.72 9.66 -12.35
N GLN A 88 10.58 8.33 -12.29
CA GLN A 88 11.35 7.39 -13.12
C GLN A 88 10.79 7.24 -14.53
N ILE A 89 9.47 7.41 -14.71
CA ILE A 89 8.82 7.28 -16.01
C ILE A 89 9.10 8.54 -16.85
N THR A 90 10.08 8.43 -17.74
CA THR A 90 10.50 9.50 -18.67
C THR A 90 9.86 9.29 -20.04
N GLY A 91 8.53 9.40 -20.12
CA GLY A 91 7.83 9.20 -21.39
C GLY A 91 6.32 9.20 -21.27
N GLU A 92 5.69 8.21 -21.88
CA GLU A 92 4.26 8.01 -21.74
C GLU A 92 3.93 7.72 -20.27
N LYS A 93 2.98 8.47 -19.69
CA LYS A 93 2.60 8.38 -18.27
C LYS A 93 1.75 7.13 -18.00
N VAL A 94 2.29 5.98 -18.35
CA VAL A 94 1.67 4.66 -18.21
C VAL A 94 2.58 3.79 -17.37
N ILE A 95 2.01 3.25 -16.30
CA ILE A 95 2.65 2.29 -15.40
C ILE A 95 2.24 0.90 -15.88
N THR A 96 3.21 0.15 -16.38
CA THR A 96 3.01 -1.24 -16.79
C THR A 96 3.41 -2.20 -15.68
N LYS A 97 3.03 -3.48 -15.82
CA LYS A 97 3.41 -4.51 -14.87
C LYS A 97 4.92 -4.70 -14.84
N GLU A 98 5.56 -4.74 -16.01
CA GLU A 98 7.02 -4.91 -16.13
C GLU A 98 7.77 -3.78 -15.41
N PHE A 99 7.30 -2.54 -15.56
CA PHE A 99 7.87 -1.40 -14.85
C PHE A 99 7.81 -1.60 -13.32
N LEU A 100 6.68 -2.06 -12.80
CA LEU A 100 6.50 -2.31 -11.36
C LEU A 100 7.37 -3.48 -10.87
N GLU A 101 7.55 -4.53 -11.66
CA GLU A 101 8.41 -5.67 -11.32
C GLU A 101 9.89 -5.27 -11.26
N GLU A 102 10.35 -4.47 -12.23
CA GLU A 102 11.73 -4.00 -12.30
C GLU A 102 12.04 -2.99 -11.19
N ASN A 103 11.15 -2.00 -11.01
CA ASN A 103 11.38 -0.84 -10.16
C ASN A 103 10.78 -0.97 -8.77
N GLY A 104 9.99 -2.01 -8.48
CA GLY A 104 9.39 -2.26 -7.19
C GLY A 104 10.42 -2.42 -6.08
N SER A 105 10.12 -1.85 -4.91
CA SER A 105 10.91 -2.01 -3.69
C SER A 105 10.88 -3.45 -3.15
N ASP A 106 11.94 -3.87 -2.48
CA ASP A 106 12.04 -5.16 -1.79
C ASP A 106 11.19 -5.27 -0.51
N TYR A 107 10.25 -4.34 -0.30
CA TYR A 107 9.31 -4.41 0.82
C TYR A 107 8.53 -5.73 0.73
N GLY A 108 8.91 -6.75 1.50
CA GLY A 108 8.26 -8.07 1.60
C GLY A 108 8.11 -8.95 0.35
N ALA A 109 8.02 -8.42 -0.89
CA ALA A 109 7.44 -9.13 -2.05
C ALA A 109 8.40 -9.53 -3.17
N LYS A 110 9.52 -8.84 -3.39
CA LYS A 110 10.43 -9.24 -4.49
C LYS A 110 10.91 -10.68 -4.29
N ASN A 111 11.00 -11.14 -3.04
CA ASN A 111 11.31 -12.52 -2.73
C ASN A 111 10.14 -13.49 -2.94
N ILE A 112 8.90 -13.15 -2.58
CA ILE A 112 7.76 -14.09 -2.68
C ILE A 112 7.30 -14.32 -4.13
N PHE A 113 7.23 -13.25 -4.94
CA PHE A 113 6.85 -13.39 -6.35
C PHE A 113 7.95 -14.07 -7.16
N THR A 114 9.21 -13.67 -6.95
CA THR A 114 10.34 -14.35 -7.60
C THR A 114 10.42 -15.81 -7.13
N PHE A 115 10.14 -16.10 -5.86
CA PHE A 115 10.06 -17.47 -5.36
C PHE A 115 8.93 -18.26 -6.02
N LYS A 116 7.72 -17.70 -6.13
CA LYS A 116 6.58 -18.33 -6.81
C LYS A 116 6.91 -18.62 -8.28
N GLU A 117 7.49 -17.65 -8.99
CA GLU A 117 7.90 -17.81 -10.38
C GLU A 117 9.02 -18.85 -10.54
N ALA A 118 10.02 -18.83 -9.65
CA ALA A 118 11.09 -19.82 -9.63
C ALA A 118 10.53 -21.22 -9.32
N LEU A 119 9.53 -21.33 -8.45
CA LEU A 119 8.83 -22.59 -8.16
C LEU A 119 8.08 -23.11 -9.38
N LEU A 120 7.37 -22.24 -10.12
CA LEU A 120 6.68 -22.59 -11.36
C LEU A 120 7.66 -23.02 -12.47
N LYS A 121 8.79 -22.32 -12.58
CA LYS A 121 9.84 -22.57 -13.57
C LYS A 121 10.81 -23.69 -13.16
N ARG A 122 10.68 -24.23 -11.94
CA ARG A 122 11.62 -25.19 -11.33
C ARG A 122 13.07 -24.69 -11.31
N ASP A 123 13.24 -23.40 -11.15
CA ASP A 123 14.53 -22.74 -11.03
C ASP A 123 15.05 -22.92 -9.60
N ILE A 124 15.81 -23.99 -9.39
CA ILE A 124 16.27 -24.41 -8.06
C ILE A 124 17.31 -23.44 -7.49
N ASP A 125 18.13 -22.82 -8.32
CA ASP A 125 19.18 -21.90 -7.86
C ASP A 125 18.55 -20.64 -7.26
N THR A 126 17.59 -20.04 -7.98
CA THR A 126 16.81 -18.89 -7.48
C THR A 126 15.99 -19.24 -6.23
N LEU A 127 15.42 -20.46 -6.15
CA LEU A 127 14.69 -20.91 -4.95
C LEU A 127 15.60 -21.00 -3.71
N LEU A 128 16.83 -21.49 -3.86
CA LEU A 128 17.80 -21.63 -2.77
C LEU A 128 18.32 -20.28 -2.29
N GLU A 129 18.51 -19.31 -3.18
CA GLU A 129 18.90 -17.94 -2.81
C GLU A 129 17.79 -17.19 -2.07
N LEU A 130 16.53 -17.40 -2.45
CA LEU A 130 15.38 -16.72 -1.84
C LEU A 130 14.92 -17.36 -0.53
N PHE A 131 15.25 -18.64 -0.29
CA PHE A 131 14.82 -19.42 0.87
C PHE A 131 15.13 -18.75 2.23
N PRO A 132 16.35 -18.24 2.49
CA PRO A 132 16.68 -17.61 3.77
C PRO A 132 15.84 -16.35 4.07
N PHE A 133 15.53 -15.56 3.04
CA PHE A 133 14.76 -14.33 3.19
C PHE A 133 13.27 -14.58 3.44
N MET A 134 12.73 -15.71 2.96
CA MET A 134 11.34 -16.11 3.20
C MET A 134 11.05 -16.41 4.69
N PHE A 135 12.07 -16.78 5.48
CA PHE A 135 11.95 -17.07 6.90
C PHE A 135 12.41 -15.91 7.82
N GLY A 136 13.31 -15.04 7.34
CA GLY A 136 13.86 -13.94 8.14
C GLY A 136 12.87 -12.84 8.55
N TYR A 137 11.81 -12.61 7.76
CA TYR A 137 10.82 -11.56 8.07
C TYR A 137 9.94 -11.88 9.30
N LYS A 138 9.84 -13.14 9.73
CA LYS A 138 9.06 -13.49 10.93
C LYS A 138 9.73 -13.08 12.25
N GLU A 139 11.03 -12.78 12.25
CA GLU A 139 11.75 -12.43 13.49
C GLU A 139 11.84 -10.93 13.76
N LEU A 140 11.65 -10.07 12.75
CA LEU A 140 11.74 -8.61 12.91
C LEU A 140 10.43 -7.97 13.43
N ASP A 141 9.27 -8.61 13.25
CA ASP A 141 7.98 -8.13 13.78
C ASP A 141 7.77 -8.46 15.28
N ARG A 142 8.79 -8.94 16.00
CA ARG A 142 8.72 -9.31 17.43
C ARG A 142 9.65 -8.51 18.36
N ALA A 143 10.26 -7.42 17.90
CA ALA A 143 11.12 -6.57 18.74
C ALA A 143 10.47 -5.21 19.06
#